data_AF-A0A1I3V020-F1
#
_entry.id   AF-A0A1I3V020-F1
#
_cell.length_a   1.000
_cell.length_b   1.000
_cell.length_c   1.000
_cell.angle_alpha   90.00
_cell.angle_beta   90.00
_cell.angle_gamma   90.00
#
_symmetry.space_group_name_H-M   'P 1'
#
loop_
_entity.id
_entity.type
_entity.pdbx_description
1 polymer ?
#
loop_
_entity_poly.entity_id
_entity_poly.type
_entity_poly.pdbx_seq_one_letter_code
_entity_poly.pdbx_strand_id
1 'polypeptide(L)'
;MKHDPIASGKRKAVNLSLDTGIVAAAREAGLNLSQVCEAAIRTATKTEQARLWQEQHREAIEANNAWVEEHGLPLAKHRLF
;
A
#
# COMPACT_ATOMS: atom_id res chain seq x y z
N MET A 1 -13.15 -2.80 8.50
CA MET A 1 -11.80 -2.46 9.03
C MET A 1 -10.82 -2.47 7.87
N LYS A 2 -10.06 -1.38 7.63
CA LYS A 2 -8.95 -1.40 6.66
C LYS A 2 -7.83 -2.20 7.30
N HIS A 3 -7.65 -3.45 6.87
CA HIS A 3 -6.55 -4.28 7.37
C HIS A 3 -5.24 -3.69 6.85
N ASP A 4 -4.32 -3.33 7.73
CA ASP A 4 -2.95 -3.04 7.29
C ASP A 4 -2.32 -4.39 6.89
N PRO A 5 -1.86 -4.58 5.64
CA PRO A 5 -1.22 -5.82 5.24
C PRO A 5 0.14 -6.03 5.90
N ILE A 6 0.72 -4.97 6.51
CA ILE A 6 2.03 -5.01 7.16
C ILE A 6 1.85 -5.23 8.66
N ALA A 7 2.12 -6.45 9.11
CA ALA A 7 2.10 -6.83 10.51
C ALA A 7 3.09 -5.98 11.34
N SER A 8 2.66 -5.58 12.54
CA SER A 8 3.55 -4.93 13.51
C SER A 8 4.47 -5.95 14.17
N GLY A 9 5.70 -5.56 14.47
CA GLY A 9 6.71 -6.43 15.08
C GLY A 9 7.81 -5.63 15.79
N LYS A 10 8.76 -6.35 16.40
CA LYS A 10 9.92 -5.72 17.03
C LYS A 10 10.78 -5.02 15.96
N ARG A 11 11.20 -3.78 16.23
CA ARG A 11 12.10 -3.05 15.34
C ARG A 11 13.43 -3.79 15.23
N LYS A 12 13.88 -4.00 13.99
CA LYS A 12 15.20 -4.54 13.68
C LYS A 12 16.06 -3.42 13.11
N ALA A 13 17.26 -3.23 13.64
CA ALA A 13 18.23 -2.31 13.06
C ALA A 13 18.65 -2.83 11.67
N VAL A 14 18.60 -1.96 10.68
CA VAL A 14 19.01 -2.24 9.29
C VAL A 14 20.07 -1.23 8.87
N ASN A 15 21.09 -1.68 8.16
CA ASN A 15 22.08 -0.80 7.56
C ASN A 15 21.59 -0.37 6.18
N LEU A 16 21.48 0.93 5.94
CA LEU A 16 21.13 1.51 4.66
C LEU A 16 22.10 2.64 4.31
N SER A 17 22.35 2.82 3.01
CA SER A 17 23.12 3.94 2.49
C SER A 17 22.16 5.07 2.11
N LEU A 18 22.40 6.26 2.65
CA LEU A 18 21.66 7.48 2.32
C LEU A 18 22.65 8.58 1.95
N ASP A 19 22.19 9.52 1.14
CA ASP A 19 22.95 10.72 0.83
C ASP A 19 23.28 11.49 2.12
N THR A 20 24.53 11.91 2.24
CA THR A 20 25.04 12.56 3.45
C THR A 20 24.41 13.94 3.67
N GLY A 21 24.07 14.65 2.59
CA GLY A 21 23.36 15.92 2.64
C GLY A 21 21.94 15.76 3.16
N ILE A 22 21.21 14.71 2.73
CA ILE A 22 19.88 14.39 3.26
C ILE A 22 19.94 14.09 4.76
N VAL A 23 20.91 13.28 5.19
CA VAL A 23 21.09 12.95 6.61
C VAL A 23 21.40 14.21 7.44
N ALA A 24 22.28 15.07 6.94
CA ALA A 24 22.63 16.33 7.61
C ALA A 24 21.41 17.25 7.74
N ALA A 25 20.71 17.51 6.64
CA ALA A 25 19.52 18.37 6.62
C ALA A 25 18.42 17.84 7.54
N ALA A 26 18.17 16.53 7.56
CA ALA A 26 17.18 15.92 8.44
C ALA A 26 17.54 16.08 9.92
N ARG A 27 18.83 15.96 10.26
CA ARG A 27 19.32 16.17 11.64
C ARG A 27 19.21 17.63 12.07
N GLU A 28 19.56 18.56 11.19
CA GLU A 28 19.43 20.00 11.45
C GLU A 28 17.97 20.40 11.66
N ALA A 29 17.05 19.80 10.91
CA ALA A 29 15.61 19.96 11.07
C ALA A 29 15.03 19.21 12.28
N GLY A 30 15.85 18.49 13.07
CA GLY A 30 15.40 17.75 14.25
C GLY A 30 14.52 16.53 13.94
N LEU A 31 14.57 16.00 12.72
CA LEU A 31 13.74 14.87 12.31
C LEU A 31 14.25 13.54 12.85
N ASN A 32 13.32 12.68 13.24
CA ASN A 32 13.64 11.30 13.59
C ASN A 32 13.74 10.44 12.32
N LEU A 33 14.97 10.24 11.83
CA LEU A 33 15.23 9.48 10.59
C LEU A 33 14.57 8.10 10.61
N SER A 34 14.64 7.36 11.72
CA SER A 34 14.07 6.02 11.81
C SER A 34 12.55 6.04 11.62
N GLN A 35 11.85 6.99 12.27
CA GLN A 35 10.40 7.12 12.16
C GLN A 35 9.97 7.54 10.75
N VAL A 36 10.69 8.49 10.13
CA VAL A 36 10.41 8.95 8.76
C VAL A 36 10.65 7.83 7.76
N CYS A 37 11.77 7.12 7.86
CA CYS A 37 12.09 6.00 6.99
C CYS A 37 11.06 4.88 7.14
N GLU A 38 10.64 4.55 8.36
CA GLU A 38 9.63 3.51 8.60
C GLU A 38 8.29 3.86 7.93
N ALA A 39 7.84 5.11 8.07
CA ALA A 39 6.60 5.58 7.43
C ALA A 39 6.68 5.58 5.90
N ALA A 40 7.81 6.02 5.35
CA ALA A 40 8.06 6.03 3.91
C ALA A 40 8.09 4.61 3.34
N ILE A 41 8.85 3.70 3.96
CA ILE A 41 8.94 2.29 3.54
C ILE A 41 7.58 1.60 3.65
N ARG A 42 6.81 1.85 4.71
CA ARG A 42 5.45 1.31 4.87
C ARG A 42 4.54 1.75 3.72
N THR A 43 4.60 3.03 3.34
CA THR A 43 3.78 3.59 2.27
C THR A 43 4.18 3.02 0.90
N ALA A 44 5.48 2.97 0.61
CA ALA A 44 6.01 2.39 -0.62
C ALA A 44 5.61 0.90 -0.74
N THR A 45 5.77 0.14 0.34
CA THR A 45 5.42 -1.29 0.37
C THR A 45 3.93 -1.52 0.08
N LYS A 46 3.04 -0.73 0.70
CA LYS A 46 1.59 -0.82 0.44
C LYS A 46 1.24 -0.54 -1.02
N THR A 47 1.90 0.47 -1.59
CA THR A 47 1.69 0.86 -2.99
C THR A 47 2.09 -0.28 -3.93
N GLU A 48 3.26 -0.88 -3.70
CA GLU A 48 3.72 -2.00 -4.51
C GLU A 48 2.88 -3.26 -4.32
N GLN A 49 2.46 -3.58 -3.10
CA GLN A 49 1.54 -4.70 -2.85
C GLN A 49 0.21 -4.49 -3.57
N ALA A 50 -0.33 -3.28 -3.57
CA ALA A 50 -1.56 -2.96 -4.30
C ALA A 50 -1.37 -3.11 -5.81
N ARG A 51 -0.25 -2.64 -6.36
CA ARG A 51 0.09 -2.79 -7.79
C ARG A 51 0.18 -4.28 -8.17
N LEU A 52 0.93 -5.07 -7.40
CA LEU A 52 1.07 -6.51 -7.63
C LEU A 52 -0.27 -7.24 -7.52
N TRP A 53 -1.13 -6.86 -6.56
CA TRP A 53 -2.46 -7.44 -6.43
C TRP A 53 -3.32 -7.17 -7.66
N GLN A 54 -3.32 -5.91 -8.15
CA GLN A 54 -4.04 -5.53 -9.38
C GLN A 54 -3.54 -6.32 -10.59
N GLU A 55 -2.22 -6.49 -10.72
CA GLU A 55 -1.63 -7.26 -11.82
C GLU A 55 -2.01 -8.74 -11.77
N GLN A 56 -1.98 -9.34 -10.59
CA GLN A 56 -2.34 -10.74 -10.38
C GLN A 56 -3.83 -11.02 -10.59
N HIS A 57 -4.70 -10.06 -10.27
CA HIS A 57 -6.15 -10.24 -10.32
C HIS A 57 -6.81 -9.61 -11.54
N ARG A 58 -6.02 -9.05 -12.48
CA ARG A 58 -6.53 -8.35 -13.66
C ARG A 58 -7.52 -9.22 -14.45
N GLU A 59 -7.16 -10.46 -14.76
CA GLU A 59 -8.02 -11.37 -15.52
C GLU A 59 -9.32 -11.70 -14.78
N ALA A 60 -9.25 -11.90 -13.46
CA ALA A 60 -10.43 -12.16 -12.63
C ALA A 60 -11.35 -10.94 -12.55
N ILE A 61 -10.78 -9.73 -12.47
CA ILE A 61 -11.52 -8.47 -12.50
C ILE A 61 -12.19 -8.27 -13.86
N GLU A 62 -11.48 -8.49 -14.95
CA GLU A 62 -12.03 -8.38 -16.31
C GLU A 62 -13.16 -9.40 -16.54
N ALA A 63 -12.98 -10.65 -16.13
CA ALA A 63 -14.02 -11.67 -16.21
C ALA A 63 -15.26 -11.30 -15.38
N ASN A 64 -15.05 -10.76 -14.17
CA ASN A 64 -16.15 -10.28 -13.33
C ASN A 64 -16.90 -9.10 -13.99
N ASN A 65 -16.15 -8.11 -14.50
CA ASN A 65 -16.74 -6.96 -15.17
C ASN A 65 -17.56 -7.39 -16.39
N ALA A 66 -17.03 -8.29 -17.22
CA ALA A 66 -17.75 -8.83 -18.38
C ALA A 66 -19.05 -9.54 -17.95
N TRP A 67 -18.99 -10.34 -16.88
CA TRP A 67 -20.17 -10.99 -16.33
C TRP A 67 -21.22 -9.97 -15.86
N VAL A 68 -20.81 -8.90 -15.18
CA VAL A 68 -21.72 -7.83 -14.71
C VAL A 68 -22.33 -7.05 -15.87
N GLU A 69 -21.58 -6.76 -16.93
CA GLU A 69 -22.11 -6.11 -18.13
C GLU A 69 -23.19 -6.97 -18.81
N GLU A 70 -22.99 -8.30 -18.85
CA GLU A 70 -23.96 -9.23 -19.44
C GLU A 70 -25.19 -9.47 -18.55
N HIS A 71 -25.01 -9.63 -17.24
CA HIS A 71 -26.06 -10.09 -16.32
C HIS A 71 -26.66 -8.96 -15.47
N GLY A 72 -26.10 -7.76 -15.56
CA GLY A 72 -26.36 -6.65 -14.65
C GLY A 72 -25.74 -6.87 -13.26
N LEU A 73 -25.87 -5.87 -12.41
CA LEU A 73 -25.34 -5.92 -11.05
C LEU A 73 -26.08 -6.98 -10.20
N PRO A 74 -25.37 -7.97 -9.62
CA PRO A 74 -25.95 -8.87 -8.65
C PRO A 74 -26.66 -8.11 -7.55
N LEU A 75 -27.86 -8.56 -7.19
CA LEU A 75 -28.63 -8.01 -6.07
C LEU A 75 -29.04 -6.54 -6.23
N ALA A 76 -28.92 -5.94 -7.42
CA ALA A 76 -29.40 -4.57 -7.68
C ALA A 76 -30.86 -4.36 -7.24
N LYS A 77 -31.69 -5.40 -7.34
CA LYS A 77 -33.08 -5.45 -6.87
C LYS A 77 -33.29 -5.21 -5.36
N HIS A 78 -32.22 -5.28 -4.56
CA HIS A 78 -32.26 -5.04 -3.12
C HIS A 78 -31.57 -3.74 -2.70
N ARG A 79 -31.08 -2.94 -3.67
CA ARG A 79 -30.42 -1.67 -3.38
C ARG A 79 -31.45 -0.63 -2.95
N LEU A 80 -31.49 -0.34 -1.66
CA LEU A 80 -32.26 0.75 -1.06
C LEU A 80 -31.40 2.04 -1.14
N PHE A 81 -31.48 2.74 -2.28
CA PHE A 81 -30.87 4.05 -2.59
C PHE A 81 -29.36 4.16 -2.31
#